data_AF-A0A1I2RQ08-F1
#
_entry.id   AF-A0A1I2RQ08-F1
#
_cell.length_a   1.000
_cell.length_b   1.000
_cell.length_c   1.000
_cell.angle_alpha   90.00
_cell.angle_beta   90.00
_cell.angle_gamma   90.00
#
_symmetry.space_group_name_H-M   'P 1'
#
loop_
_entity.id
_entity.type
_entity.pdbx_description
1 polymer ?
#
loop_
_entity_poly.entity_id
_entity_poly.type
_entity_poly.pdbx_seq_one_letter_code
_entity_poly.pdbx_strand_id
1 'polypeptide(L)' 'LSERGKQLYKRRSQTIERSFADAKELHELRYARYRGLAKVREQCLLIAVAQNIKKMALLLSKRGKGFVIRLIYQI' A
#
# COMPACT_ATOMS: atom_id res chain seq x y z
N LEU A 1 8.35 19.11 -11.46
CA LEU A 1 7.16 18.23 -11.63
C LEU A 1 6.16 18.94 -12.52
N SER A 2 5.55 18.25 -13.48
CA SER A 2 4.40 18.77 -14.23
C SER A 2 3.25 19.13 -13.28
N GLU A 3 2.31 19.97 -13.70
CA GLU A 3 1.16 20.35 -12.87
C GLU A 3 0.37 19.14 -12.37
N ARG A 4 0.16 18.14 -13.24
CA ARG A 4 -0.40 16.84 -12.86
C ARG A 4 0.46 16.12 -11.81
N GLY A 5 1.78 16.16 -11.95
CA GLY A 5 2.72 15.58 -11.00
C GLY A 5 2.65 16.23 -9.61
N LYS A 6 2.54 17.56 -9.55
CA LYS A 6 2.39 18.32 -8.28
C LYS A 6 1.09 17.94 -7.56
N GLN A 7 -0.03 17.86 -8.29
CA GLN A 7 -1.32 17.45 -7.74
C GLN A 7 -1.28 16.00 -7.23
N LEU A 8 -0.67 15.09 -7.99
CA LEU A 8 -0.52 13.69 -7.59
C LEU A 8 0.37 13.54 -6.35
N TYR A 9 1.46 14.31 -6.28
CA TYR A 9 2.36 14.33 -5.13
C TYR A 9 1.62 14.75 -3.84
N LYS A 10 0.82 15.83 -3.91
CA LYS A 10 -0.01 16.30 -2.78
C LYS A 10 -1.02 15.25 -2.29
N ARG A 11 -1.64 14.48 -3.20
CA ARG A 11 -2.55 13.38 -2.80
C ARG A 11 -1.79 12.17 -2.26
N ARG A 12 -0.61 11.90 -2.80
CA ARG A 12 0.24 10.79 -2.36
C ARG A 12 0.72 11.00 -0.93
N SER A 13 1.18 12.20 -0.55
CA SER A 13 1.62 12.45 0.83
C SER A 13 0.55 12.08 1.85
N GLN A 14 -0.68 12.55 1.65
CA GLN A 14 -1.82 12.25 2.52
C GLN A 14 -2.15 10.76 2.62
N THR A 15 -2.10 10.04 1.50
CA THR A 15 -2.45 8.60 1.47
C THR A 15 -1.33 7.70 1.96
N ILE A 16 -0.08 8.08 1.70
CA ILE A 16 1.12 7.38 2.16
C ILE A 16 1.25 7.50 3.68
N GLU A 17 1.10 8.71 4.23
CA GLU A 17 1.18 8.94 5.69
C GLU A 17 0.13 8.11 6.44
N ARG A 18 -1.11 8.06 5.93
CA ARG A 18 -2.15 7.21 6.53
C ARG A 18 -1.80 5.72 6.47
N SER A 19 -1.29 5.23 5.34
CA SER A 19 -0.87 3.82 5.21
C SER A 19 0.25 3.45 6.20
N PHE A 20 1.21 4.36 6.41
CA PHE A 20 2.28 4.16 7.39
C PHE A 20 1.78 4.24 8.83
N ALA A 21 0.84 5.15 9.13
CA ALA A 21 0.20 5.19 10.45
C ALA A 21 -0.54 3.88 10.75
N ASP A 22 -1.32 3.36 9.80
CA ASP A 22 -2.01 2.08 9.95
C ASP A 22 -1.01 0.93 10.13
N ALA A 23 0.10 0.92 9.38
CA ALA A 23 1.13 -0.10 9.53
C ALA A 23 1.81 -0.04 10.91
N LYS A 24 2.04 1.17 11.42
CA LYS A 24 2.63 1.42 12.73
C LYS A 24 1.78 0.87 13.86
N GLU A 25 0.47 1.14 13.82
CA GLU A 25 -0.45 0.78 14.90
C GLU A 25 -0.99 -0.66 14.77
N LEU A 26 -1.45 -1.06 13.59
CA LEU A 26 -2.17 -2.33 13.39
C LEU A 26 -1.26 -3.52 13.09
N HIS A 27 -0.03 -3.28 12.64
CA HIS A 27 0.93 -4.32 12.28
C HIS A 27 2.19 -4.30 13.15
N GLU A 28 2.08 -3.68 14.33
CA GLU A 28 3.10 -3.67 15.39
C GLU A 28 4.46 -3.07 14.98
N LEU A 29 4.49 -2.17 13.99
CA LEU A 29 5.73 -1.50 13.58
C LEU A 29 6.16 -0.35 14.51
N ARG A 30 5.50 -0.16 15.67
CA ARG A 30 5.99 0.73 16.74
C ARG A 30 7.34 0.31 17.29
N TYR A 31 7.59 -1.00 17.35
CA TYR A 31 8.81 -1.58 17.86
C TYR A 31 9.31 -2.68 16.92
N ALA A 32 10.61 -2.98 16.98
CA ALA A 32 11.15 -4.12 16.26
C ALA A 32 10.66 -5.42 16.92
N ARG A 33 9.66 -6.07 16.33
CA ARG A 33 9.11 -7.35 16.82
C ARG A 33 10.13 -8.48 16.77
N TYR A 34 10.97 -8.50 15.73
CA TYR A 34 11.98 -9.53 15.53
C TYR A 34 13.39 -8.99 15.79
N ARG A 35 14.30 -9.87 16.21
CA ARG A 35 15.73 -9.56 16.32
C ARG A 35 16.41 -9.70 14.95
N GLY A 36 17.23 -8.71 14.60
CA GLY A 36 18.01 -8.68 13.37
C GLY A 36 17.30 -8.02 12.19
N LEU A 37 18.08 -7.30 11.37
CA LEU A 37 17.58 -6.46 10.29
C LEU A 37 16.83 -7.25 9.20
N ALA A 38 17.30 -8.46 8.87
CA ALA A 38 16.69 -9.29 7.84
C ALA A 38 15.22 -9.62 8.16
N LYS A 39 14.95 -10.07 9.40
CA LYS A 39 13.61 -10.46 9.84
C LYS A 39 12.66 -9.27 9.97
N VAL A 40 13.15 -8.12 10.46
CA VAL A 40 12.36 -6.89 10.51
C VAL A 40 12.03 -6.40 9.10
N ARG A 41 12.98 -6.48 8.16
CA ARG A 41 12.73 -6.13 6.75
C ARG A 41 11.68 -7.03 6.11
N GLU A 42 11.78 -8.34 6.34
CA GLU A 42 10.79 -9.31 5.85
C GLU A 42 9.39 -8.98 6.34
N GLN A 43 9.22 -8.72 7.65
CA GLN A 43 7.94 -8.29 8.22
C GLN A 43 7.42 -7.01 7.53
N CYS A 44 8.25 -5.98 7.41
CA CYS A 44 7.86 -4.72 6.77
C CYS A 44 7.42 -4.92 5.31
N LEU A 45 8.14 -5.76 4.55
CA LEU A 45 7.82 -6.06 3.16
C LEU A 45 6.49 -6.81 3.03
N LEU A 46 6.26 -7.83 3.86
CA LEU A 46 5.01 -8.59 3.87
C LEU A 46 3.80 -7.70 4.22
N ILE A 47 3.95 -6.81 5.21
CA ILE A 47 2.92 -5.83 5.56
C ILE A 47 2.62 -4.90 4.38
N ALA A 48 3.65 -4.36 3.74
CA ALA A 48 3.49 -3.47 2.59
C ALA A 48 2.79 -4.17 1.41
N VAL A 49 3.14 -5.44 1.15
CA VAL A 49 2.47 -6.27 0.14
C VAL A 49 0.99 -6.44 0.47
N ALA A 50 0.66 -6.82 1.70
CA ALA A 50 -0.73 -7.00 2.13
C ALA A 50 -1.55 -5.71 2.01
N GLN A 51 -1.00 -4.57 2.44
CA GLN A 51 -1.65 -3.26 2.31
C GLN A 51 -1.88 -2.87 0.85
N ASN A 52 -0.91 -3.15 -0.03
CA ASN A 52 -1.04 -2.90 -1.47
C ASN A 52 -2.12 -3.79 -2.11
N ILE A 53 -2.18 -5.07 -1.75
CA ILE A 53 -3.23 -6.00 -2.21
C ILE A 53 -4.61 -5.49 -1.78
N LYS A 54 -4.77 -5.12 -0.50
CA LYS A 54 -6.02 -4.53 0.01
C LYS A 54 -6.42 -3.29 -0.77
N LYS A 55 -5.47 -2.40 -1.07
CA LYS A 55 -5.71 -1.19 -1.87
C LYS A 55 -6.16 -1.53 -3.28
N MET A 56 -5.52 -2.49 -3.95
CA MET A 56 -5.94 -2.95 -5.28
C MET A 56 -7.36 -3.53 -5.24
N ALA A 57 -7.65 -4.42 -4.29
CA ALA A 57 -8.99 -5.01 -4.12
C ALA A 57 -10.08 -3.95 -3.90
N LEU A 58 -9.82 -2.93 -3.06
CA LEU A 58 -10.76 -1.83 -2.84
C LEU A 58 -10.97 -0.98 -4.10
N LEU A 59 -9.92 -0.73 -4.88
CA LEU A 59 -10.03 0.01 -6.15
C LEU A 59 -10.80 -0.79 -7.20
N LEU A 60 -10.56 -2.10 -7.29
CA LEU A 60 -11.29 -3.03 -8.15
C LEU A 60 -12.78 -3.07 -7.78
N SER A 61 -13.09 -3.21 -6.48
CA SER A 61 -14.46 -3.22 -5.96
C SER A 61 -15.22 -1.94 -6.32
N LYS A 62 -14.58 -0.77 -6.18
CA LYS A 62 -15.16 0.53 -6.54
C LYS A 62 -15.35 0.74 -8.05
N ARG A 63 -14.61 0.03 -8.90
CA ARG A 63 -14.66 0.15 -10.37
C ARG A 63 -15.65 -0.82 -11.04
N GLY A 64 -16.19 -1.80 -10.31
CA GLY A 64 -17.11 -2.82 -10.84
C GLY A 64 -16.41 -4.00 -11.52
N LYS A 65 -17.13 -5.13 -11.67
CA LYS A 65 -16.60 -6.45 -12.12
C LYS A 65 -15.83 -6.41 -13.45
N GLY A 66 -16.17 -5.50 -14.38
CA GLY A 66 -15.54 -5.41 -15.71
C GLY A 66 -14.08 -4.94 -15.70
N PHE A 67 -13.64 -4.23 -14.66
CA PHE A 67 -12.26 -3.76 -14.57
C PHE A 67 -11.28 -4.85 -14.12
N VAL A 68 -11.74 -5.81 -13.30
CA VAL A 68 -10.94 -6.97 -12.84
C VAL A 68 -10.60 -7.88 -14.02
N ILE A 69 -11.58 -8.17 -14.87
CA ILE A 69 -11.45 -9.00 -16.06
C ILE A 69 -10.39 -8.40 -17.00
N ARG A 70 -10.51 -7.11 -17.34
CA ARG A 70 -9.54 -6.43 -18.23
C ARG A 70 -8.11 -6.42 -17.68
N LEU A 71 -7.91 -6.31 -16.36
CA LEU A 71 -6.58 -6.30 -15.75
C LEU A 71 -5.89 -7.68 -15.78
N ILE A 72 -6.66 -8.77 -15.64
CA ILE A 72 -6.13 -10.14 -15.71
C ILE A 72 -5.67 -10.49 -17.13
N TYR A 73 -6.38 -10.03 -18.16
CA TYR A 73 -6.00 -10.24 -19.57
C TYR A 73 -4.89 -9.30 -20.08
N GLN A 74 -4.32 -8.45 -19.22
CA GLN A 74 -3.27 -7.49 -19.57
C GLN A 74 -1.94 -7.69 -18.82
N ILE A 75 -1.82 -8.80 -18.08
CA ILE A 75 -0.59 -9.34 -17.50
C ILE A 75 -0.18 -10.55 -18.35
#